data_AF-A0A5B8U4R7-F1
#
_entry.id   AF-A0A5B8U4R7-F1
#
_cell.length_a   1.000
_cell.length_b   1.000
_cell.length_c   1.000
_cell.angle_alpha   90.00
_cell.angle_beta   90.00
_cell.angle_gamma   90.00
#
_symmetry.space_group_name_H-M   'P 1'
#
loop_
_entity.id
_entity.type
_entity.pdbx_description
1 polymer ?
#
loop_
_entity_poly.entity_id
_entity_poly.type
_entity_poly.pdbx_seq_one_letter_code
_entity_poly.pdbx_strand_id
1 'polypeptide(L)'
;MCRWQFHSDGQDSVTWAIPAAVWLAIVVAVFYDANGRAWHGWTSAGFWGAMAFLFSVFAVPFYLLARARSSRVAPVEAPSGHTVVGPGWLPDPHGQHRLRYWDGARWTNETAD
;
A
#
# COMPACT_ATOMS: atom_id res chain seq x y z
N MET A 1 19.09 26.08 25.00
CA MET A 1 19.31 25.00 24.02
C MET A 1 18.31 25.19 22.89
N CYS A 2 18.71 25.87 21.82
CA CYS A 2 17.84 26.16 20.68
C CYS A 2 17.83 24.95 19.74
N ARG A 3 16.67 24.29 19.62
CA ARG A 3 16.43 23.16 18.72
C ARG A 3 16.12 23.72 17.34
N TRP A 4 17.07 23.61 16.43
CA TRP A 4 16.89 23.88 15.01
C TRP A 4 15.84 22.91 14.43
N GLN A 5 14.67 23.44 14.05
CA GLN A 5 13.72 22.77 13.17
C GLN A 5 14.06 23.16 11.74
N PHE A 6 14.72 22.26 11.01
CA PHE A 6 14.83 22.35 9.56
C PHE A 6 13.46 22.00 8.97
N HIS A 7 12.76 23.02 8.52
CA HIS A 7 11.53 22.93 7.74
C HIS A 7 11.90 22.47 6.33
N SER A 8 11.71 21.18 6.04
CA SER A 8 11.92 20.61 4.71
C SER A 8 10.67 20.82 3.85
N ASP A 9 10.37 22.07 3.52
CA ASP A 9 9.20 22.47 2.72
C ASP A 9 9.46 22.55 1.22
N GLY A 10 10.66 22.17 0.78
CA GLY A 10 11.10 22.31 -0.62
C GLY A 10 11.00 21.05 -1.48
N GLN A 11 10.64 19.89 -0.95
CA GLN A 11 10.86 18.60 -1.62
C GLN A 11 9.60 17.95 -2.23
N ASP A 12 8.44 18.61 -2.12
CA ASP A 12 7.16 18.08 -2.60
C ASP A 12 6.68 18.74 -3.90
N SER A 13 7.35 19.81 -4.35
CA SER A 13 6.95 20.56 -5.54
C SER A 13 7.57 20.03 -6.85
N VAL A 14 8.69 19.30 -6.77
CA VAL A 14 9.40 18.80 -7.97
C VAL A 14 8.82 17.46 -8.46
N THR A 15 8.23 16.66 -7.57
CA THR A 15 7.69 15.33 -7.87
C THR A 15 6.47 15.36 -8.80
N TRP A 16 5.66 16.44 -8.80
CA TRP A 16 4.53 16.60 -9.72
C TRP A 16 4.89 17.37 -11.00
N ALA A 17 5.94 18.20 -10.97
CA ALA A 17 6.32 19.03 -12.11
C ALA A 17 6.82 18.20 -13.31
N ILE A 18 7.53 17.10 -13.04
CA ILE A 18 8.05 16.20 -14.08
C ILE A 18 6.92 15.51 -14.86
N PRO A 19 5.94 14.82 -14.24
CA PRO A 19 4.85 14.21 -14.98
C PRO A 19 3.96 15.25 -15.68
N ALA A 20 3.75 16.43 -15.10
CA ALA A 20 2.98 17.51 -15.74
C ALA A 20 3.68 18.05 -17.00
N ALA A 21 4.99 18.26 -16.96
CA ALA A 21 5.77 18.72 -18.11
C ALA A 21 5.79 17.68 -19.24
N VAL A 22 5.92 16.38 -18.89
CA VAL A 22 5.82 15.28 -19.87
C VAL A 22 4.44 15.25 -20.52
N TRP A 23 3.38 15.41 -19.74
CA TRP A 23 2.00 15.44 -20.26
C TRP A 23 1.78 16.62 -21.20
N LEU A 24 2.26 17.81 -20.83
CA LEU A 24 2.12 19.01 -21.64
C LEU A 24 2.93 18.91 -22.94
N ALA A 25 4.13 18.33 -22.91
CA ALA A 25 4.91 18.05 -24.11
C ALA A 25 4.19 17.08 -25.07
N ILE A 26 3.52 16.05 -24.54
CA ILE A 26 2.70 15.12 -25.34
C ILE A 26 1.52 15.84 -25.98
N VAL A 27 0.78 16.67 -25.24
CA VAL A 27 -0.35 17.44 -25.78
C VAL A 27 0.11 18.42 -26.85
N VAL A 28 1.20 19.14 -26.62
CA VAL A 28 1.75 20.10 -27.57
C VAL A 28 2.21 19.37 -28.83
N ALA A 29 2.88 18.22 -28.70
CA ALA A 29 3.28 17.39 -29.84
C ALA A 29 2.06 16.90 -30.64
N VAL A 30 1.03 16.40 -29.98
CA VAL A 30 -0.24 15.97 -30.60
C VAL A 30 -0.96 17.13 -31.29
N PHE A 31 -0.96 18.32 -30.68
CA PHE A 31 -1.63 19.50 -31.22
C PHE A 31 -0.87 20.12 -32.40
N TYR A 32 0.46 20.17 -32.34
CA TYR A 32 1.31 20.57 -33.46
C TYR A 32 1.23 19.59 -34.62
N ASP A 33 1.12 18.29 -34.34
CA ASP A 33 0.87 17.25 -35.33
C ASP A 33 -0.52 17.43 -35.99
N ALA A 34 -1.55 17.72 -35.18
CA ALA A 34 -2.92 17.94 -35.66
C ALA A 34 -3.09 19.21 -36.52
N ASN A 35 -2.36 20.30 -36.23
CA ASN A 35 -2.45 21.56 -36.98
C ASN A 35 -1.51 21.63 -38.19
N GLY A 36 -0.60 20.66 -38.34
CA GLY A 36 0.55 20.77 -39.21
C GLY A 36 0.38 20.14 -40.59
N ARG A 37 0.29 18.81 -40.70
CA ARG A 37 0.48 18.15 -42.00
C ARG A 37 -0.21 16.79 -42.10
N ALA A 38 -1.08 16.66 -43.10
CA ALA A 38 -1.54 15.39 -43.64
C ALA A 38 -0.35 14.53 -44.11
N TRP A 39 -0.01 13.46 -43.37
CA TRP A 39 0.86 12.36 -43.82
C TRP A 39 0.10 11.03 -43.75
N HIS A 40 -0.69 10.80 -44.79
CA HIS A 40 -1.04 9.49 -45.38
C HIS A 40 -1.25 8.27 -44.44
N GLY A 41 -2.51 8.01 -44.11
CA GLY A 41 -3.17 6.81 -44.65
C GLY A 41 -3.31 5.57 -43.76
N TRP A 42 -2.42 5.27 -42.81
CA TRP A 42 -2.48 3.96 -42.12
C TRP A 42 -1.94 3.86 -40.68
N THR A 43 -1.60 4.96 -40.00
CA THR A 43 -0.81 4.85 -38.76
C THR A 43 -1.54 5.09 -37.45
N SER A 44 -2.71 5.73 -37.37
CA SER A 44 -3.26 6.10 -36.04
C SER A 44 -3.83 4.91 -35.26
N ALA A 45 -4.75 4.13 -35.82
CA ALA A 45 -5.40 3.06 -35.07
C ALA A 45 -4.43 1.93 -34.64
N GLY A 46 -3.54 1.51 -35.55
CA GLY A 46 -2.54 0.49 -35.26
C GLY A 46 -1.48 0.96 -34.26
N PHE A 47 -1.03 2.22 -34.36
CA PHE A 47 -0.08 2.79 -33.43
C PHE A 47 -0.67 2.96 -32.03
N TRP A 48 -1.90 3.49 -31.92
CA TRP A 48 -2.60 3.59 -30.64
C TRP A 48 -2.89 2.22 -30.03
N GLY A 49 -3.28 1.24 -30.85
CA GLY A 49 -3.46 -0.16 -30.41
C GLY A 49 -2.15 -0.79 -29.90
N ALA A 50 -1.04 -0.59 -30.61
CA ALA A 50 0.27 -1.07 -30.20
C ALA A 50 0.77 -0.39 -28.91
N MET A 51 0.56 0.91 -28.75
CA MET A 51 0.88 1.66 -27.53
C MET A 51 0.03 1.17 -26.35
N ALA A 52 -1.28 0.98 -26.54
CA ALA A 52 -2.16 0.45 -25.50
C ALA A 52 -1.77 -0.98 -25.09
N PHE A 53 -1.43 -1.83 -26.07
CA PHE A 53 -0.96 -3.19 -25.81
C PHE A 53 0.35 -3.19 -25.01
N LEU A 54 1.35 -2.41 -25.45
CA LEU A 54 2.62 -2.28 -24.72
C LEU A 54 2.40 -1.75 -23.31
N PHE A 55 1.57 -0.71 -23.15
CA PHE A 55 1.23 -0.19 -21.83
C PHE A 55 0.59 -1.26 -20.95
N SER A 56 -0.37 -2.05 -21.45
CA SER A 56 -0.97 -3.15 -20.69
C SER A 56 0.04 -4.24 -20.32
N VAL A 57 0.96 -4.61 -21.21
CA VAL A 57 2.01 -5.62 -20.94
C VAL A 57 2.93 -5.18 -19.79
N PHE A 58 3.19 -3.89 -19.60
CA PHE A 58 4.00 -3.40 -18.49
C PHE A 58 3.18 -3.02 -17.25
N ALA A 59 2.03 -2.37 -17.45
CA ALA A 59 1.18 -1.87 -16.37
C ALA A 59 0.45 -3.00 -15.64
N VAL A 60 0.01 -4.06 -16.33
CA VAL A 60 -0.72 -5.17 -15.69
C VAL A 60 0.19 -5.96 -14.74
N PRO A 61 1.38 -6.43 -15.13
CA PRO A 61 2.28 -7.09 -14.18
C PRO A 61 2.65 -6.16 -13.03
N PHE A 62 2.97 -4.90 -13.29
CA PHE A 62 3.30 -3.95 -12.24
C PHE A 62 2.13 -3.73 -11.27
N TYR A 63 0.91 -3.58 -11.79
CA TYR A 63 -0.32 -3.47 -11.01
C TYR A 63 -0.58 -4.72 -10.17
N LEU A 64 -0.36 -5.91 -10.73
CA LEU A 64 -0.50 -7.17 -10.00
C LEU A 64 0.57 -7.32 -8.91
N LEU A 65 1.82 -6.94 -9.17
CA LEU A 65 2.89 -6.91 -8.16
C LEU A 65 2.59 -5.90 -7.05
N ALA A 66 2.07 -4.72 -7.38
CA ALA A 66 1.66 -3.71 -6.42
C ALA A 66 0.49 -4.23 -5.56
N ARG A 67 -0.52 -4.82 -6.20
CA ARG A 67 -1.70 -5.40 -5.53
C ARG A 67 -1.33 -6.54 -4.59
N ALA A 68 -0.38 -7.40 -4.96
CA ALA A 68 0.07 -8.51 -4.12
C ALA A 68 0.73 -8.03 -2.81
N ARG A 69 1.33 -6.83 -2.79
CA ARG A 69 1.88 -6.23 -1.55
C ARG A 69 0.77 -5.74 -0.63
N SER A 70 -0.32 -5.19 -1.16
CA SER A 70 -1.48 -4.74 -0.38
C SER A 70 -2.19 -5.90 0.32
N SER A 71 -2.09 -7.11 -0.21
CA SER A 71 -2.65 -8.32 0.41
C SER A 71 -1.84 -8.83 1.61
N ARG A 72 -0.62 -8.30 1.83
CA ARG A 72 0.26 -8.70 2.94
C ARG A 72 0.11 -7.86 4.21
N VAL A 73 -0.82 -6.90 4.23
CA VAL A 73 -1.39 -6.50 5.52
C VAL A 73 -2.31 -7.64 5.91
N ALA A 74 -1.73 -8.67 6.51
CA ALA A 74 -2.49 -9.65 7.26
C ALA A 74 -3.46 -8.88 8.17
N PRO A 75 -4.69 -9.36 8.37
CA PRO A 75 -5.45 -8.93 9.54
C PRO A 75 -4.48 -9.00 10.70
N VAL A 76 -4.24 -7.88 11.40
CA VAL A 76 -3.58 -7.91 12.70
C VAL A 76 -4.19 -9.10 13.40
N GLU A 77 -3.34 -10.09 13.64
CA GLU A 77 -3.67 -11.27 14.41
C GLU A 77 -4.58 -10.81 15.54
N ALA A 78 -5.87 -11.16 15.43
CA ALA A 78 -6.84 -10.85 16.46
C ALA A 78 -6.19 -11.30 17.76
N PRO A 79 -6.11 -10.45 18.80
CA PRO A 79 -5.15 -10.58 19.89
C PRO A 79 -5.17 -11.98 20.53
N SER A 80 -4.41 -12.91 19.97
CA SER A 80 -4.12 -14.24 20.50
C SER A 80 -2.92 -14.08 21.40
N GLY A 81 -3.14 -13.35 22.50
CA GLY A 81 -2.05 -12.94 23.36
C GLY A 81 -2.59 -12.11 24.49
N HIS A 82 -3.22 -12.79 25.43
CA HIS A 82 -3.23 -12.32 26.81
C HIS A 82 -1.76 -12.29 27.23
N THR A 83 -1.03 -11.22 26.92
CA THR A 83 0.24 -10.90 27.54
C THR A 83 -0.10 -10.52 28.98
N VAL A 84 -0.35 -11.53 29.81
CA VAL A 84 -0.58 -11.29 31.23
C VAL A 84 0.78 -11.10 31.86
N VAL A 85 1.17 -9.84 31.95
CA VAL A 85 2.41 -9.36 32.57
C VAL A 85 2.34 -9.46 34.11
N GLY A 86 1.54 -10.37 34.66
CA GLY A 86 1.38 -10.50 36.10
C GLY A 86 0.42 -11.60 36.53
N PRO A 87 0.33 -11.85 37.84
CA PRO A 87 -0.64 -12.80 38.37
C PRO A 87 -2.08 -12.27 38.24
N GLY A 88 -3.03 -13.13 37.87
CA GLY A 88 -4.41 -12.72 37.65
C GLY A 88 -5.35 -13.84 37.19
N TRP A 89 -6.64 -13.53 37.13
CA TRP A 89 -7.70 -14.44 36.65
C TRP A 89 -7.79 -14.41 35.13
N LEU A 90 -7.56 -15.54 34.49
CA LEU A 90 -7.63 -15.69 33.03
C LEU A 90 -8.60 -16.82 32.66
N PRO A 91 -9.09 -16.85 31.40
CA PRO A 91 -9.88 -17.99 30.91
C PRO A 91 -9.11 -19.31 31.02
N ASP A 92 -9.76 -20.37 31.51
CA ASP A 92 -9.14 -21.68 31.63
C ASP A 92 -8.81 -22.25 30.24
N PRO A 93 -7.54 -22.56 29.91
CA PRO A 93 -7.16 -23.14 28.63
C PRO A 93 -7.76 -24.53 28.40
N HIS A 94 -8.16 -25.23 29.46
CA HIS A 94 -8.83 -26.53 29.35
C HIS A 94 -10.35 -26.43 29.25
N GLY A 95 -10.92 -25.23 29.41
CA GLY A 95 -12.36 -24.98 29.34
C GLY A 95 -13.18 -25.71 30.41
N GLN A 96 -12.57 -26.12 31.52
CA GLN A 96 -13.27 -26.80 32.62
C GLN A 96 -13.97 -25.80 33.54
N HIS A 97 -13.43 -24.59 33.66
CA HIS A 97 -13.98 -23.49 34.46
C HIS A 97 -13.98 -22.18 33.67
N ARG A 98 -14.83 -21.21 34.05
CA ARG A 98 -14.90 -19.92 33.35
C ARG A 98 -13.60 -19.12 33.48
N LEU A 99 -13.00 -19.11 34.67
CA LEU A 99 -11.72 -18.46 34.97
C LEU A 99 -10.85 -19.36 35.85
N ARG A 100 -9.54 -19.31 35.63
CA ARG A 100 -8.49 -19.94 36.42
C ARG A 100 -7.40 -18.94 36.76
N TYR A 101 -6.81 -19.04 37.93
CA TYR A 101 -5.77 -18.10 38.36
C TYR A 101 -4.39 -18.48 37.78
N TRP A 102 -3.72 -17.50 37.18
CA TRP A 102 -2.34 -17.57 36.71
C TRP A 102 -1.44 -16.84 37.72
N ASP A 103 -0.37 -17.49 38.20
CA ASP A 103 0.55 -16.87 39.19
C ASP A 103 1.70 -16.07 38.54
N GLY A 104 1.73 -15.98 37.21
CA GLY A 104 2.83 -15.38 36.45
C GLY A 104 3.80 -16.41 35.85
N ALA A 105 3.83 -17.64 36.37
CA ALA A 105 4.70 -18.73 35.90
C ALA A 105 3.94 -20.03 35.58
N ARG A 106 2.83 -20.30 36.27
CA ARG A 106 1.99 -21.48 36.11
C ARG A 106 0.54 -21.22 36.51
N TRP A 107 -0.35 -22.10 36.05
CA TRP A 107 -1.75 -22.13 36.48
C TRP A 107 -1.86 -22.73 37.88
N THR A 108 -2.57 -22.06 38.79
CA THR A 108 -2.85 -22.60 40.13
C THR A 108 -4.12 -23.45 40.09
N ASN A 109 -4.50 -24.08 41.21
CA ASN A 109 -5.76 -24.85 41.30
C ASN A 109 -6.97 -23.97 41.64
N GLU A 110 -6.78 -22.65 41.74
CA GLU A 110 -7.86 -21.72 42.05
C GLU A 110 -8.66 -21.41 40.78
N THR A 111 -9.98 -21.60 40.87
CA THR A 111 -10.93 -21.46 39.77
C THR A 111 -12.13 -20.62 40.21
N ALA A 112 -12.75 -19.93 39.25
CA ALA A 112 -13.97 -19.15 39.44
C ALA A 112 -14.92 -19.39 38.25
N ASP A 113 -16.21 -19.44 38.52
CA ASP A 113 -17.31 -19.68 37.56
C ASP A 113 -18.26 -18.46 37.50
#